data_AF-A0A930AAF2-F1
#
_entry.id   AF-A0A930AAF2-F1
#
_cell.length_a   1.000
_cell.length_b   1.000
_cell.length_c   1.000
_cell.angle_alpha   90.00
_cell.angle_beta   90.00
_cell.angle_gamma   90.00
#
_symmetry.space_group_name_H-M   'P 1'
#
loop_
_entity.id
_entity.type
_entity.pdbx_description
1 polymer ?
#
loop_
_entity_poly.entity_id
_entity_poly.type
_entity_poly.pdbx_seq_one_letter_code
_entity_poly.pdbx_strand_id
1 'polypeptide(L)'
;LEVCGGPGTTAALAMLNDAVKKGGVMASSNVGGLSGAFIPVSEDAGMISAAEQGILTIEKLEAMTAVCSVGLDMIIVPGDTTAETLSAIIADEAAIGMINNKTTACRLIPAIGMDAGDKLVFGGLLGEGPIMPVKMTKADKLINRGGRIPAPIHSLKN
;
A
#
# COMPACT_ATOMS: atom_id res chain seq x y z
N LEU A 1 11.91 9.49 14.16
CA LEU A 1 11.61 8.07 13.89
C LEU A 1 12.93 7.39 13.60
N GLU A 2 13.19 6.24 14.21
CA GLU A 2 14.42 5.47 13.99
C GLU A 2 14.37 4.72 12.64
N VAL A 3 13.23 4.10 12.31
CA VAL A 3 13.01 3.36 11.05
C VAL A 3 11.58 3.57 10.54
N CYS A 4 11.41 3.56 9.21
CA CYS A 4 10.10 3.57 8.56
C CYS A 4 9.32 2.27 8.86
N GLY A 5 8.03 2.37 9.14
CA GLY A 5 7.19 1.23 9.53
C GLY A 5 7.01 1.11 11.06
N GLY A 6 7.86 1.76 11.86
CA GLY A 6 7.70 1.81 13.31
C GLY A 6 6.48 2.63 13.80
N PRO A 7 6.17 2.58 15.11
CA PRO A 7 5.15 3.41 15.73
C PRO A 7 5.36 4.91 15.42
N GLY A 8 4.31 5.62 15.03
CA GLY A 8 4.40 7.02 14.63
C GLY A 8 4.67 7.26 13.14
N THR A 9 5.08 6.25 12.36
CA THR A 9 5.31 6.39 10.91
C THR A 9 4.07 6.92 10.19
N THR A 10 2.88 6.39 10.50
CA THR A 10 1.62 6.82 9.88
C THR A 10 1.31 8.29 10.21
N ALA A 11 1.56 8.74 11.44
CA ALA A 11 1.35 10.14 11.84
C ALA A 11 2.34 11.08 11.13
N ALA A 12 3.62 10.69 11.09
CA ALA A 12 4.64 11.45 10.37
C ALA A 12 4.33 11.56 8.88
N LEU A 13 3.87 10.47 8.26
CA LEU A 13 3.44 10.45 6.87
C LEU A 13 2.22 11.36 6.63
N ALA A 14 1.24 11.35 7.53
CA ALA A 14 0.08 12.21 7.43
C ALA A 14 0.48 13.70 7.48
N MET A 15 1.37 14.07 8.40
CA MET A 15 1.92 15.42 8.49
C MET A 15 2.67 15.83 7.22
N LEU A 16 3.51 14.94 6.67
CA LEU A 16 4.22 15.17 5.43
C LEU A 16 3.25 15.37 4.26
N ASN A 17 2.25 14.49 4.11
CA ASN A 17 1.31 14.54 3.01
C ASN A 17 0.45 15.81 3.05
N ASP A 18 0.02 16.24 4.23
CA ASP A 18 -0.71 17.49 4.43
C ASP A 18 0.13 18.72 4.07
N ALA A 19 1.39 18.76 4.50
CA ALA A 19 2.33 19.83 4.17
C ALA A 19 2.57 19.91 2.64
N VAL A 20 2.79 18.77 1.97
CA VAL A 20 2.99 18.71 0.51
C VAL A 20 1.73 19.15 -0.23
N LYS A 21 0.55 18.70 0.18
CA LYS A 21 -0.72 19.10 -0.42
C LYS A 21 -0.97 20.60 -0.29
N LYS A 22 -0.77 21.17 0.90
CA LYS A 22 -0.89 22.62 1.15
C LYS A 22 0.11 23.42 0.32
N GLY A 23 1.36 22.96 0.26
CA GLY A 23 2.39 23.57 -0.60
C GLY A 23 1.99 23.55 -2.08
N GLY A 24 1.48 22.42 -2.57
CA GLY A 24 0.99 22.29 -3.94
C GLY A 24 -0.18 23.23 -4.26
N VAL A 25 -1.17 23.34 -3.37
CA VAL A 25 -2.31 24.26 -3.51
C VAL A 25 -1.87 25.72 -3.48
N MET A 26 -0.88 26.06 -2.66
CA MET A 26 -0.32 27.42 -2.59
C MET A 26 0.42 27.82 -3.88
N ALA A 27 1.04 26.87 -4.58
CA ALA A 27 1.89 27.15 -5.74
C ALA A 27 1.09 27.44 -7.02
N SER A 28 -0.12 26.92 -7.18
CA SER A 28 -0.98 27.25 -8.33
C SER A 28 -2.43 26.82 -8.12
N SER A 29 -3.35 27.66 -8.61
CA SER A 29 -4.81 27.48 -8.55
C SER A 29 -5.37 26.57 -9.65
N ASN A 30 -4.54 26.13 -10.61
CA ASN A 30 -4.95 25.36 -11.79
C ASN A 30 -4.19 24.03 -11.97
N VAL A 31 -3.58 23.46 -10.93
CA VAL A 31 -2.72 22.26 -11.08
C VAL A 31 -3.54 20.97 -11.04
N GLY A 32 -3.54 20.24 -12.16
CA GLY A 32 -3.99 18.84 -12.25
C GLY A 32 -2.84 17.85 -12.02
N GLY A 33 -2.10 17.98 -10.91
CA GLY A 33 -0.97 17.13 -10.55
C GLY A 33 -1.19 16.34 -9.25
N LEU A 34 -0.56 15.17 -9.11
CA LEU A 34 -0.61 14.36 -7.88
C LEU A 34 0.29 14.99 -6.80
N SER A 35 -0.28 15.80 -5.91
CA SER A 35 0.42 16.30 -4.72
C SER A 35 0.28 15.28 -3.59
N GLY A 36 1.27 14.40 -3.43
CA GLY A 36 1.24 13.44 -2.33
C GLY A 36 2.48 12.58 -2.16
N ALA A 37 2.57 11.96 -0.98
CA ALA A 37 3.62 10.99 -0.68
C ALA A 37 3.31 9.63 -1.32
N PHE A 38 4.31 9.11 -2.03
CA PHE A 38 4.33 7.78 -2.65
C PHE A 38 5.16 6.83 -1.78
N ILE A 39 4.78 5.54 -1.73
CA ILE A 39 5.41 4.54 -0.88
C ILE A 39 5.91 3.38 -1.77
N PRO A 40 7.00 3.56 -2.53
CA PRO A 40 7.49 2.54 -3.44
C PRO A 40 8.43 1.59 -2.71
N VAL A 41 7.90 0.48 -2.19
CA VAL A 41 8.68 -0.44 -1.35
C VAL A 41 9.87 -1.04 -2.08
N SER A 42 9.79 -1.24 -3.40
CA SER A 42 10.91 -1.77 -4.20
C SER A 42 11.79 -0.69 -4.85
N GLU A 43 11.52 0.60 -4.64
CA GLU A 43 12.28 1.70 -5.27
C GLU A 43 13.01 2.58 -4.24
N ASP A 44 12.56 2.59 -2.98
CA ASP A 44 13.19 3.33 -1.89
C ASP A 44 14.09 2.44 -1.03
N ALA A 45 15.39 2.75 -0.95
CA ALA A 45 16.37 1.97 -0.20
C ALA A 45 16.06 1.88 1.31
N GLY A 46 15.44 2.92 1.89
CA GLY A 46 15.04 2.92 3.29
C GLY A 46 13.85 1.99 3.54
N MET A 47 12.88 1.96 2.61
CA MET A 47 11.75 1.04 2.66
C MET A 47 12.18 -0.40 2.43
N ILE A 48 13.08 -0.66 1.47
CA ILE A 48 13.69 -1.99 1.24
C ILE A 48 14.33 -2.48 2.53
N SER A 49 15.20 -1.67 3.15
CA SER A 49 15.88 -2.05 4.39
C SER A 49 14.90 -2.29 5.54
N ALA A 50 13.83 -1.51 5.65
CA ALA A 50 12.81 -1.69 6.69
C ALA A 50 11.96 -2.95 6.46
N ALA A 51 11.69 -3.31 5.20
CA ALA A 51 10.98 -4.52 4.82
C ALA A 51 11.84 -5.78 5.05
N GLU A 52 13.14 -5.72 4.70
CA GLU A 52 14.11 -6.81 4.96
C GLU A 52 14.28 -7.09 6.47
N GLN A 53 14.20 -6.05 7.31
CA GLN A 53 14.22 -6.18 8.77
C GLN A 53 12.88 -6.64 9.36
N GLY A 54 11.84 -6.81 8.55
CA GLY A 54 10.49 -7.18 9.00
C GLY A 54 9.76 -6.09 9.79
N ILE A 55 10.29 -4.86 9.80
CA ILE A 55 9.68 -3.70 10.49
C ILE A 55 8.53 -3.14 9.64
N LEU A 56 8.74 -3.05 8.33
CA LEU A 56 7.72 -2.63 7.38
C LEU A 56 6.96 -3.86 6.90
N THR A 57 5.74 -4.06 7.41
CA THR A 57 4.86 -5.16 7.01
C THR A 57 3.77 -4.69 6.05
N ILE A 58 3.10 -5.63 5.37
CA ILE A 58 2.00 -5.30 4.45
C ILE A 58 0.84 -4.59 5.17
N GLU A 59 0.52 -4.99 6.40
CA GLU A 59 -0.54 -4.35 7.20
C GLU A 59 -0.13 -2.94 7.64
N LYS A 60 1.19 -2.71 7.84
CA LYS A 60 1.68 -1.37 8.14
C LYS A 60 1.58 -0.46 6.92
N LEU A 61 1.86 -0.99 5.73
CA LEU A 61 1.69 -0.29 4.46
C LEU A 61 0.21 0.03 4.21
N GLU A 62 -0.68 -0.91 4.47
CA GLU A 62 -2.13 -0.71 4.42
C GLU A 62 -2.60 0.37 5.42
N ALA A 63 -2.06 0.38 6.64
CA ALA A 63 -2.34 1.46 7.59
C ALA A 63 -1.78 2.81 7.12
N MET A 64 -0.65 2.82 6.41
CA MET A 64 -0.10 4.02 5.78
C MET A 64 -0.94 4.46 4.57
N THR A 65 -1.60 3.54 3.86
CA THR A 65 -2.58 3.87 2.82
C THR A 65 -3.64 4.81 3.36
N ALA A 66 -4.13 4.64 4.58
CA ALA A 66 -5.19 5.50 5.13
C ALA A 66 -4.88 7.01 5.04
N VAL A 67 -3.58 7.38 5.01
CA VAL A 67 -3.12 8.77 4.97
C VAL A 67 -2.28 9.14 3.74
N CYS A 68 -1.80 8.16 2.95
CA CYS A 68 -1.01 8.39 1.74
C CYS A 68 -1.90 8.71 0.51
N SER A 69 -1.30 8.96 -0.65
CA SER A 69 -2.03 9.36 -1.86
C SER A 69 -2.22 8.28 -2.93
N VAL A 70 -1.49 7.16 -2.89
CA VAL A 70 -1.52 6.16 -4.00
C VAL A 70 -2.01 4.79 -3.55
N GLY A 71 -1.52 4.24 -2.44
CA GLY A 71 -1.94 2.91 -1.96
C GLY A 71 -0.77 1.94 -1.88
N LEU A 72 -1.06 0.64 -2.08
CA LEU A 72 -0.05 -0.42 -2.14
C LEU A 72 0.60 -0.43 -3.51
N ASP A 73 1.89 -0.09 -3.58
CA ASP A 73 2.61 -0.02 -4.83
C ASP A 73 3.93 -0.79 -4.82
N MET A 74 4.18 -1.53 -5.91
CA MET A 74 5.34 -2.42 -6.08
C MET A 74 5.56 -3.36 -4.90
N ILE A 75 4.50 -3.98 -4.42
CA ILE A 75 4.59 -4.94 -3.32
C ILE A 75 4.79 -6.33 -3.89
N ILE A 76 5.96 -6.91 -3.62
CA ILE A 76 6.30 -8.25 -4.06
C ILE A 76 5.83 -9.24 -3.01
N VAL A 77 5.03 -10.21 -3.44
CA VAL A 77 4.41 -11.23 -2.56
C VAL A 77 4.85 -12.63 -2.98
N PRO A 78 4.76 -13.64 -2.10
CA PRO A 78 5.18 -15.00 -2.41
C PRO A 78 4.44 -15.56 -3.63
N GLY A 79 5.14 -16.35 -4.44
CA GLY A 79 4.57 -16.90 -5.68
C GLY A 79 3.41 -17.86 -5.46
N ASP A 80 3.29 -18.44 -4.27
CA ASP A 80 2.21 -19.34 -3.86
C ASP A 80 0.99 -18.60 -3.28
N THR A 81 1.01 -17.27 -3.24
CA THR A 81 -0.14 -16.45 -2.80
C THR A 81 -1.35 -16.73 -3.68
N THR A 82 -2.45 -17.20 -3.08
CA THR A 82 -3.64 -17.59 -3.86
C THR A 82 -4.39 -16.37 -4.42
N ALA A 83 -5.14 -16.58 -5.50
CA ALA A 83 -5.94 -15.53 -6.12
C ALA A 83 -6.98 -14.93 -5.15
N GLU A 84 -7.52 -15.73 -4.23
CA GLU A 84 -8.46 -15.26 -3.20
C GLU A 84 -7.75 -14.33 -2.21
N THR A 85 -6.53 -14.65 -1.79
CA THR A 85 -5.73 -13.79 -0.90
C THR A 85 -5.38 -12.48 -1.59
N LEU A 86 -4.93 -12.51 -2.85
CA LEU A 86 -4.67 -11.29 -3.63
C LEU A 86 -5.93 -10.44 -3.77
N SER A 87 -7.07 -11.07 -4.07
CA SER A 87 -8.36 -10.39 -4.19
C SER A 87 -8.80 -9.75 -2.87
N ALA A 88 -8.50 -10.38 -1.73
CA ALA A 88 -8.81 -9.84 -0.41
C ALA A 88 -7.98 -8.59 -0.11
N ILE A 89 -6.67 -8.62 -0.38
CA ILE A 89 -5.79 -7.45 -0.21
C ILE A 89 -6.28 -6.27 -1.07
N ILE A 90 -6.68 -6.55 -2.32
CA ILE A 90 -7.25 -5.51 -3.20
C ILE A 90 -8.57 -4.98 -2.64
N ALA A 91 -9.42 -5.86 -2.08
CA ALA A 91 -10.70 -5.46 -1.49
C ALA A 91 -10.50 -4.56 -0.24
N ASP A 92 -9.51 -4.86 0.60
CA ASP A 92 -9.16 -4.06 1.77
C ASP A 92 -8.67 -2.66 1.35
N GLU A 93 -7.75 -2.60 0.38
CA GLU A 93 -7.22 -1.34 -0.18
C GLU A 93 -8.33 -0.51 -0.87
N ALA A 94 -9.27 -1.17 -1.56
CA ALA A 94 -10.44 -0.52 -2.14
C ALA A 94 -11.39 0.02 -1.05
N ALA A 95 -11.60 -0.72 0.03
CA ALA A 95 -12.44 -0.28 1.14
C ALA A 95 -11.85 0.95 1.84
N ILE A 96 -10.53 0.97 2.09
CA ILE A 96 -9.84 2.14 2.65
C ILE A 96 -10.03 3.35 1.74
N GLY A 97 -9.93 3.16 0.42
CA GLY A 97 -10.18 4.20 -0.57
C GLY A 97 -11.60 4.74 -0.52
N MET A 98 -12.58 3.83 -0.59
CA MET A 98 -14.01 4.15 -0.57
C MET A 98 -14.43 4.90 0.70
N ILE A 99 -14.04 4.43 1.88
CA ILE A 99 -14.42 5.04 3.17
C ILE A 99 -13.84 6.45 3.30
N ASN A 100 -12.57 6.62 2.92
CA ASN A 100 -11.87 7.89 3.08
C ASN A 100 -12.08 8.86 1.90
N ASN A 101 -12.91 8.50 0.92
CA ASN A 101 -13.12 9.27 -0.32
C ASN A 101 -11.79 9.66 -0.98
N LYS A 102 -10.90 8.67 -1.12
CA LYS A 102 -9.58 8.82 -1.75
C LYS A 102 -9.41 7.79 -2.86
N THR A 103 -8.58 8.14 -3.83
CA THR A 103 -8.12 7.17 -4.82
C THR A 103 -7.06 6.27 -4.18
N THR A 104 -7.25 4.97 -4.33
CA THR A 104 -6.25 3.95 -4.00
C THR A 104 -5.93 3.12 -5.23
N ALA A 105 -4.74 2.56 -5.24
CA ALA A 105 -4.20 1.67 -6.25
C ALA A 105 -3.51 0.51 -5.52
N CYS A 106 -3.55 -0.66 -6.13
CA CYS A 106 -2.92 -1.86 -5.60
C CYS A 106 -2.12 -2.53 -6.72
N ARG A 107 -0.79 -2.52 -6.58
CA ARG A 107 0.17 -3.19 -7.47
C ARG A 107 0.90 -4.26 -6.67
N LEU A 108 0.34 -5.47 -6.69
CA LEU A 108 0.90 -6.68 -6.09
C LEU A 108 1.59 -7.53 -7.18
N ILE A 109 2.78 -8.03 -6.88
CA ILE A 109 3.59 -8.82 -7.81
C ILE A 109 3.90 -10.18 -7.17
N PRO A 110 3.17 -11.25 -7.54
CA PRO A 110 3.49 -12.61 -7.11
C PRO A 110 4.79 -13.09 -7.77
N ALA A 111 5.80 -13.37 -6.95
CA ALA A 111 7.10 -13.85 -7.40
C ALA A 111 7.06 -15.37 -7.60
N ILE A 112 6.64 -15.82 -8.79
CA ILE A 112 6.41 -17.24 -9.09
C ILE A 112 7.66 -18.09 -8.82
N GLY A 113 7.52 -19.10 -7.97
CA GLY A 113 8.61 -20.02 -7.59
C GLY A 113 9.58 -19.46 -6.56
N MET A 114 9.24 -18.34 -5.90
CA MET A 114 10.04 -17.72 -4.84
C MET A 114 9.21 -17.54 -3.57
N ASP A 115 9.89 -17.55 -2.42
CA ASP A 115 9.28 -17.53 -1.10
C ASP A 115 9.51 -16.18 -0.38
N ALA A 116 8.78 -15.94 0.70
CA ALA A 116 8.96 -14.74 1.52
C ALA A 116 10.38 -14.63 2.07
N GLY A 117 10.96 -13.44 1.99
CA GLY A 117 12.34 -13.16 2.41
C GLY A 117 13.38 -13.27 1.30
N ASP A 118 13.06 -13.89 0.15
CA ASP A 118 13.91 -13.79 -1.03
C ASP A 118 13.84 -12.39 -1.65
N LYS A 119 14.73 -12.11 -2.60
CA LYS A 119 14.75 -10.85 -3.35
C LYS A 119 14.42 -11.10 -4.81
N LEU A 120 13.41 -10.42 -5.33
CA LEU A 120 13.07 -10.46 -6.75
C LEU A 120 13.77 -9.30 -7.47
N VAL A 121 14.54 -9.64 -8.52
CA VAL A 121 15.25 -8.68 -9.36
C VAL A 121 14.50 -8.56 -10.68
N PHE A 122 13.89 -7.41 -10.94
CA PHE A 122 13.15 -7.17 -12.19
C PHE A 122 14.10 -6.92 -13.38
N GLY A 123 15.33 -6.52 -13.10
CA GLY A 123 16.34 -6.17 -14.09
C GLY A 123 16.10 -4.80 -14.74
N GLY A 124 17.16 -4.24 -15.32
CA GLY A 124 17.10 -2.93 -15.98
C GLY A 124 16.70 -1.80 -15.02
N LEU A 125 15.77 -0.95 -15.46
CA LEU A 125 15.29 0.22 -14.70
C LEU A 125 14.17 -0.11 -13.68
N LEU A 126 13.68 -1.35 -13.65
CA LEU A 126 12.51 -1.74 -12.85
C LEU A 126 12.86 -2.09 -11.38
N GLY A 127 14.15 -2.03 -11.04
CA GLY A 127 14.62 -2.20 -9.66
C GLY A 127 14.61 -3.64 -9.15
N GLU A 128 14.70 -3.76 -7.83
CA GLU A 128 14.69 -5.01 -7.08
C GLU A 128 14.06 -4.78 -5.71
N GLY A 129 13.43 -5.81 -5.14
CA GLY A 129 12.79 -5.68 -3.83
C GLY A 129 12.65 -6.99 -3.09
N PRO A 130 12.50 -6.94 -1.76
CA PRO A 130 12.27 -8.11 -0.94
C PRO A 130 10.85 -8.65 -1.15
N ILE A 131 10.70 -9.97 -1.14
CA ILE A 131 9.40 -10.63 -1.13
C ILE A 131 8.83 -10.51 0.29
N MET A 132 7.76 -9.74 0.44
CA MET A 132 7.14 -9.49 1.73
C MET A 132 6.25 -10.67 2.14
N PRO A 133 6.28 -11.11 3.40
CA PRO A 133 5.39 -12.17 3.86
C PRO A 133 3.92 -11.72 3.81
N VAL A 134 3.05 -12.62 3.34
CA VAL A 134 1.60 -12.44 3.35
C VAL A 134 0.97 -13.50 4.26
N LYS A 135 -0.03 -13.11 5.05
CA LYS A 135 -0.77 -14.06 5.88
C LYS A 135 -1.64 -14.96 5.00
N MET A 136 -1.37 -16.27 5.05
CA MET A 136 -2.07 -17.28 4.23
C MET A 136 -3.39 -17.79 4.85
N THR A 137 -4.05 -16.96 5.66
CA THR A 137 -5.38 -17.29 6.19
C THR A 137 -6.41 -17.24 5.07
N LYS A 138 -7.32 -18.23 5.04
CA LYS A 138 -8.30 -18.36 3.95
C LYS A 138 -9.25 -17.15 3.88
N ALA A 139 -9.28 -16.48 2.74
CA ALA A 139 -10.24 -15.42 2.39
C ALA A 139 -11.32 -15.88 1.38
N ASP A 140 -11.31 -17.15 1.01
CA ASP A 140 -12.18 -17.79 0.02
C ASP A 140 -13.68 -17.51 0.24
N LYS A 141 -14.17 -17.57 1.48
CA LYS A 141 -15.58 -17.33 1.79
C LYS A 141 -16.04 -15.91 1.43
N LEU A 142 -15.20 -14.91 1.66
CA LEU A 142 -15.53 -13.52 1.36
C LEU A 142 -15.52 -13.28 -0.15
N ILE A 143 -14.44 -13.70 -0.82
CA ILE A 143 -14.25 -13.46 -2.26
C ILE A 143 -15.29 -14.21 -3.09
N ASN A 144 -15.58 -15.46 -2.76
CA ASN A 144 -16.57 -16.26 -3.47
C ASN A 144 -18.01 -15.80 -3.25
N ARG A 145 -18.27 -14.92 -2.27
CA ARG A 145 -19.62 -14.36 -2.06
C ARG A 145 -20.06 -13.49 -3.23
N GLY A 146 -19.10 -12.86 -3.93
CA GLY A 146 -19.36 -12.00 -5.07
C GLY A 146 -20.33 -10.85 -4.77
N GLY A 147 -20.91 -10.28 -5.83
CA GLY A 147 -21.87 -9.18 -5.72
C GLY A 147 -21.21 -7.80 -5.63
N ARG A 148 -21.83 -6.88 -4.88
CA ARG A 148 -21.44 -5.47 -4.82
C ARG A 148 -21.30 -5.01 -3.37
N ILE A 149 -20.14 -4.44 -3.03
CA ILE A 149 -19.96 -3.69 -1.77
C ILE A 149 -20.74 -2.37 -1.91
N PRO A 150 -21.70 -2.08 -1.01
CA PRO A 150 -22.49 -0.86 -1.09
C PRO A 150 -21.63 0.38 -0.85
N ALA A 151 -22.07 1.52 -1.40
CA ALA A 151 -21.38 2.78 -1.18
C ALA A 151 -21.49 3.20 0.30
N PRO A 152 -20.43 3.77 0.89
CA PRO A 152 -20.46 4.23 2.26
C PRO A 152 -21.33 5.49 2.44
N ILE A 153 -21.89 5.65 3.63
CA ILE A 153 -22.61 6.86 4.01
C ILE A 153 -21.60 7.90 4.49
N HIS A 154 -21.36 8.94 3.70
CA HIS A 154 -20.42 10.00 4.06
C HIS A 154 -21.03 11.10 4.94
N SER A 155 -22.35 11.17 5.08
CA SER A 155 -23.05 12.21 5.84
C SER A 155 -23.08 11.96 7.35
N LEU A 156 -22.94 10.70 7.78
CA LEU A 156 -22.91 10.30 9.19
C LEU A 156 -21.47 9.95 9.57
N LYS A 157 -20.63 10.97 9.72
CA LYS A 157 -19.28 10.80 10.28
C LYS A 157 -19.35 11.00 11.80
N ASN A 158 -18.68 10.12 12.54
CA ASN A 158 -18.40 10.32 13.97
C ASN A 158 -17.41 11.47 14.16
#